data_AF-A0A1W9TNF2-F1
#
_entry.id   AF-A0A1W9TNF2-F1
#
_cell.length_a   1.000
_cell.length_b   1.000
_cell.length_c   1.000
_cell.angle_alpha   90.00
_cell.angle_beta   90.00
_cell.angle_gamma   90.00
#
_symmetry.space_group_name_H-M   'P 1'
#
loop_
_entity.id
_entity.type
_entity.pdbx_description
1 polymer ?
#
loop_
_entity_poly.entity_id
_entity_poly.type
_entity_poly.pdbx_seq_one_letter_code
_entity_poly.pdbx_strand_id
1 'polypeptide(L)'
;MEKTSEMSHLAKEGTKNVEEVKVKINDVNIKAKENAKTVKALANETSNIQEIVETINSITEQTNLLALNAAIEAARAGEAGKGFAVVADEIRKLAEESKNATEEIAVILGKIQENAKQVDKETGNVVESITETNKMVLEIAEQFESITDKIEQTLMMVDNVAASAEEQTASTEEIAAATDTANKAVLSVSEDVETFKNEIAEQNKDFEKIAEISRNLHGLSEELEELIKQFRL
;
A
#
# COMPACT_ATOMS: atom_id res chain seq x y z
N MET A 1 -15.21 -0.72 -15.47
CA MET A 1 -15.72 -1.75 -14.54
C MET A 1 -14.71 -2.88 -14.34
N GLU A 2 -14.33 -3.63 -15.39
CA GLU A 2 -13.39 -4.77 -15.26
C GLU A 2 -12.07 -4.41 -14.55
N LYS A 3 -11.37 -3.37 -15.02
CA LYS A 3 -10.13 -2.88 -14.37
C LYS A 3 -10.34 -2.42 -12.92
N THR A 4 -11.49 -1.85 -12.60
CA THR A 4 -11.79 -1.37 -11.24
C THR A 4 -12.07 -2.53 -10.29
N SER A 5 -12.74 -3.57 -10.78
CA SER A 5 -12.91 -4.84 -10.05
C SER A 5 -11.57 -5.53 -9.81
N GLU A 6 -10.70 -5.58 -10.82
CA GLU A 6 -9.34 -6.10 -10.69
C GLU A 6 -8.52 -5.33 -9.64
N MET A 7 -8.56 -4.00 -9.66
CA MET A 7 -7.91 -3.17 -8.62
C MET A 7 -8.47 -3.46 -7.22
N SER A 8 -9.79 -3.63 -7.07
CA SER A 8 -10.41 -3.99 -5.79
C SER A 8 -9.90 -5.35 -5.30
N HIS A 9 -9.78 -6.32 -6.20
CA HIS A 9 -9.25 -7.64 -5.88
C HIS A 9 -7.80 -7.57 -5.40
N LEU A 10 -6.94 -6.85 -6.13
CA LEU A 10 -5.53 -6.66 -5.76
C LEU A 10 -5.38 -5.94 -4.41
N ALA A 11 -6.21 -4.95 -4.11
CA ALA A 11 -6.19 -4.26 -2.82
C ALA A 11 -6.59 -5.20 -1.66
N LYS A 12 -7.61 -6.05 -1.86
CA LYS A 12 -8.01 -7.08 -0.90
C LYS A 12 -6.93 -8.14 -0.70
N GLU A 13 -6.27 -8.56 -1.78
CA GLU A 13 -5.14 -9.48 -1.70
C GLU A 13 -3.96 -8.84 -0.95
N GLY A 14 -3.66 -7.57 -1.20
CA GLY A 14 -2.68 -6.79 -0.44
C GLY A 14 -2.98 -6.77 1.05
N THR A 15 -4.23 -6.51 1.43
CA THR A 15 -4.70 -6.54 2.83
C THR A 15 -4.49 -7.92 3.47
N LYS A 16 -4.81 -9.00 2.74
CA LYS A 16 -4.57 -10.37 3.21
C LYS A 16 -3.07 -10.64 3.43
N ASN A 17 -2.23 -10.26 2.47
CA ASN A 17 -0.78 -10.44 2.56
C ASN A 17 -0.20 -9.69 3.77
N VAL A 18 -0.71 -8.50 4.06
CA VAL A 18 -0.33 -7.72 5.26
C VAL A 18 -0.68 -8.46 6.54
N GLU A 19 -1.86 -9.08 6.64
CA GLU A 19 -2.24 -9.86 7.82
C GLU A 19 -1.36 -11.13 7.97
N GLU A 20 -1.00 -11.78 6.87
CA GLU A 20 -0.05 -12.90 6.89
C GLU A 20 1.34 -12.47 7.38
N VAL A 21 1.83 -11.30 6.94
CA VAL A 21 3.11 -10.73 7.40
C VAL A 21 3.06 -10.43 8.89
N LYS A 22 1.96 -9.86 9.39
CA LYS A 22 1.76 -9.57 10.81
C LYS A 22 1.80 -10.84 11.68
N VAL A 23 1.19 -11.94 11.21
CA VAL A 23 1.29 -13.24 11.90
C VAL A 23 2.75 -13.72 11.95
N LYS A 24 3.50 -13.62 10.84
CA LYS A 24 4.92 -13.98 10.81
C LYS A 24 5.78 -13.12 11.73
N ILE A 25 5.55 -11.81 11.78
CA ILE A 25 6.25 -10.90 12.70
C ILE A 25 6.03 -11.31 14.16
N ASN A 26 4.81 -11.69 14.51
CA ASN A 26 4.50 -12.16 15.86
C ASN A 26 5.22 -13.49 16.20
N ASP A 27 5.28 -14.43 15.25
CA ASP A 27 6.06 -15.67 15.41
C ASP A 27 7.56 -15.39 15.63
N VAL A 28 8.14 -14.47 14.87
CA VAL A 28 9.54 -14.05 15.05
C VAL A 28 9.75 -13.39 16.41
N ASN A 29 8.80 -12.58 16.90
CA ASN A 29 8.86 -11.97 18.24
C ASN A 29 8.87 -13.03 19.35
N ILE A 30 8.02 -14.06 19.24
CA ILE A 30 7.98 -15.18 20.19
C ILE A 30 9.31 -15.92 20.19
N LYS A 31 9.84 -16.27 19.01
CA LYS A 31 11.13 -16.95 18.87
C LYS A 31 12.30 -16.14 19.41
N ALA A 32 12.30 -14.82 19.21
CA ALA A 32 13.31 -13.93 19.78
C ALA A 32 13.28 -13.95 21.32
N LYS A 33 12.08 -13.91 21.92
CA LYS A 33 11.92 -14.01 23.38
C LYS A 33 12.36 -15.37 23.93
N GLU A 34 12.08 -16.45 23.21
CA GLU A 34 12.57 -17.79 23.58
C GLU A 34 14.10 -17.86 23.50
N ASN A 35 14.70 -17.31 22.44
CA ASN A 35 16.15 -17.23 22.30
C ASN A 35 16.80 -16.47 23.46
N ALA A 36 16.24 -15.32 23.84
CA ALA A 36 16.72 -14.54 24.99
C ALA A 36 16.68 -15.34 26.31
N LYS A 37 15.61 -16.14 26.53
CA LYS A 37 15.52 -17.02 27.70
C LYS A 37 16.61 -18.10 27.69
N THR A 38 16.82 -18.76 26.55
CA THR A 38 17.85 -19.80 26.39
C THR A 38 19.25 -19.25 26.61
N VAL A 39 19.56 -18.09 26.04
CA VAL A 39 20.85 -17.40 26.21
C VAL A 39 21.09 -17.02 27.67
N LYS A 40 20.04 -16.53 28.36
CA LYS A 40 20.12 -16.23 29.78
C LYS A 40 20.35 -17.47 30.64
N ALA A 41 19.71 -18.60 30.31
CA ALA A 41 19.96 -19.87 30.98
C ALA A 41 21.41 -20.33 30.78
N LEU A 42 21.93 -20.27 29.54
CA LEU A 42 23.32 -20.59 29.22
C LEU A 42 24.31 -19.71 30.00
N ALA A 43 24.04 -18.41 30.12
CA ALA A 43 24.88 -17.49 30.89
C ALA A 43 24.92 -17.87 32.39
N ASN A 44 23.78 -18.27 32.96
CA ASN A 44 23.70 -18.73 34.35
C ASN A 44 24.43 -20.07 34.56
N GLU A 45 24.22 -21.04 33.66
CA GLU A 45 24.92 -22.33 33.72
C GLU A 45 26.43 -22.16 33.60
N THR A 46 26.89 -21.29 32.70
CA THR A 46 28.31 -20.94 32.55
C THR A 46 28.87 -20.33 33.84
N SER A 47 28.11 -19.45 34.49
CA SER A 47 28.49 -18.87 35.80
C SER A 47 28.62 -19.92 36.89
N ASN A 48 27.68 -20.88 36.96
CA ASN A 48 27.75 -21.97 37.93
C ASN A 48 28.96 -22.87 37.69
N ILE A 49 29.30 -23.16 36.43
CA ILE A 49 30.50 -23.93 36.10
C ILE A 49 31.76 -23.15 36.49
N GLN A 50 31.76 -21.82 36.34
CA GLN A 50 32.89 -20.98 36.76
C GLN A 50 33.17 -21.09 38.26
N GLU A 51 32.13 -21.08 39.11
CA GLU A 51 32.26 -21.29 40.56
C GLU A 51 32.83 -22.69 40.90
N ILE A 52 32.42 -23.71 40.15
CA ILE A 52 32.96 -25.08 40.31
C ILE A 52 34.44 -25.10 39.94
N VAL A 53 34.83 -24.46 38.83
CA VAL A 53 36.23 -24.38 38.38
C VAL A 53 37.10 -23.62 39.38
N GLU A 54 36.61 -22.54 39.99
CA GLU A 54 37.29 -21.81 41.08
C GLU A 54 37.48 -22.71 42.32
N THR A 55 36.48 -23.52 42.66
CA THR A 55 36.57 -24.49 43.75
C THR A 55 37.61 -25.56 43.45
N ILE A 56 37.63 -26.11 42.23
CA ILE A 56 38.64 -27.10 41.82
C ILE A 56 40.03 -26.47 41.90
N ASN A 57 40.22 -25.26 41.35
CA ASN A 57 41.51 -24.57 41.40
C ASN A 57 41.99 -24.40 42.86
N SER A 58 41.09 -24.04 43.78
CA SER A 58 41.39 -23.95 45.22
C SER A 58 41.81 -25.30 45.83
N ILE A 59 41.12 -26.39 45.47
CA ILE A 59 41.48 -27.75 45.91
C ILE A 59 42.85 -28.15 45.34
N THR A 60 43.11 -27.84 44.08
CA THR A 60 44.37 -28.15 43.41
C THR A 60 45.53 -27.39 44.05
N GLU A 61 45.35 -26.13 44.40
CA GLU A 61 46.36 -25.32 45.09
C GLU A 61 46.64 -25.83 46.51
N GLN A 62 45.61 -26.26 47.25
CA GLN A 62 45.78 -26.95 48.53
C GLN A 62 46.50 -28.29 48.38
N THR A 63 46.16 -29.07 47.35
CA THR A 63 46.78 -30.37 47.06
C THR A 63 48.26 -30.21 46.72
N ASN A 64 48.59 -29.20 45.93
CA ASN A 64 49.97 -28.83 45.60
C ASN A 64 50.78 -28.48 46.88
N LEU A 65 50.16 -27.72 47.79
CA LEU A 65 50.79 -27.32 49.06
C LEU A 65 50.96 -28.51 50.03
N LEU A 66 49.98 -29.42 50.07
CA LEU A 66 50.05 -30.68 50.80
C LEU A 66 51.15 -31.59 50.26
N ALA A 67 51.24 -31.74 48.93
CA ALA A 67 52.27 -32.52 48.26
C ALA A 67 53.68 -31.96 48.52
N LEU A 68 53.83 -30.63 48.51
CA LEU A 68 55.08 -29.96 48.87
C LEU A 68 55.50 -30.26 50.31
N ASN A 69 54.57 -30.17 51.27
CA ASN A 69 54.84 -30.50 52.66
C ASN A 69 55.23 -31.98 52.83
N ALA A 70 54.57 -32.89 52.10
CA ALA A 70 54.91 -34.31 52.10
C ALA A 70 56.30 -34.58 51.51
N ALA A 71 56.68 -33.88 50.43
CA ALA A 71 58.02 -33.97 49.84
C ALA A 71 59.11 -33.49 50.81
N ILE A 72 58.85 -32.39 51.55
CA ILE A 72 59.75 -31.87 52.59
C ILE A 72 59.94 -32.90 53.71
N GLU A 73 58.85 -33.48 54.22
CA GLU A 73 58.94 -34.44 55.33
C GLU A 73 59.56 -35.78 54.88
N ALA A 74 59.31 -36.20 53.64
CA ALA A 74 59.98 -37.35 53.03
C ALA A 74 61.50 -37.14 52.89
N ALA A 75 61.93 -35.94 52.50
CA ALA A 75 63.36 -35.58 52.48
C ALA A 75 63.98 -35.61 53.88
N ARG A 76 63.21 -35.20 54.90
CA ARG A 76 63.63 -35.19 56.31
C ARG A 76 63.81 -36.60 56.89
N ALA A 77 63.03 -37.58 56.42
CA ALA A 77 63.15 -39.00 56.79
C ALA A 77 64.35 -39.72 56.13
N GLY A 78 65.09 -39.06 55.24
CA GLY A 78 66.30 -39.62 54.62
C GLY A 78 66.02 -40.85 53.73
N GLU A 79 66.82 -41.92 53.89
CA GLU A 79 66.69 -43.16 53.10
C GLU A 79 65.31 -43.83 53.24
N ALA A 80 64.67 -43.72 54.42
CA ALA A 80 63.35 -44.31 54.67
C ALA A 80 62.21 -43.59 53.93
N GLY A 81 62.41 -42.33 53.53
CA GLY A 81 61.43 -41.48 52.88
C GLY A 81 61.47 -41.48 51.35
N LYS A 82 62.46 -42.12 50.71
CA LYS A 82 62.65 -42.07 49.24
C LYS A 82 61.40 -42.44 48.43
N GLY A 83 60.69 -43.50 48.83
CA GLY A 83 59.46 -43.91 48.16
C GLY A 83 58.33 -42.89 48.30
N PHE A 84 58.19 -42.28 49.48
CA PHE A 84 57.21 -41.21 49.73
C PHE A 84 57.55 -39.92 48.96
N ALA A 85 58.84 -39.58 48.81
CA ALA A 85 59.27 -38.41 48.06
C ALA A 85 58.85 -38.49 46.58
N VAL A 86 59.00 -39.67 45.95
CA VAL A 86 58.58 -39.89 44.55
C VAL A 86 57.06 -39.73 44.40
N VAL A 87 56.28 -40.27 45.34
CA VAL A 87 54.82 -40.12 45.31
C VAL A 87 54.40 -38.67 45.53
N ALA A 88 55.05 -37.96 46.44
CA ALA A 88 54.76 -36.55 46.70
C ALA A 88 55.05 -35.66 45.48
N ASP A 89 56.17 -35.90 44.78
CA ASP A 89 56.49 -35.18 43.53
C ASP A 89 55.48 -35.49 42.40
N GLU A 90 55.02 -36.73 42.28
CA GLU A 90 53.99 -37.09 41.28
C GLU A 90 52.64 -36.41 41.58
N ILE A 91 52.22 -36.38 42.85
CA ILE A 91 51.01 -35.65 43.26
C ILE A 91 51.16 -34.15 42.98
N ARG A 92 52.34 -33.57 43.27
CA ARG A 92 52.64 -32.16 43.00
C ARG A 92 52.50 -31.84 41.51
N LYS A 93 53.04 -32.70 40.65
CA LYS A 93 52.95 -32.56 39.19
C LYS A 93 51.51 -32.67 38.69
N LEU A 94 50.75 -33.65 39.19
CA LEU A 94 49.32 -33.79 38.86
C LEU A 94 48.49 -32.58 39.31
N ALA A 95 48.82 -31.98 40.46
CA ALA A 95 48.19 -30.75 40.90
C ALA A 95 48.52 -29.58 39.96
N GLU A 96 49.78 -29.40 39.55
CA GLU A 96 50.16 -28.35 38.61
C GLU A 96 49.49 -28.52 37.23
N GLU A 97 49.42 -29.75 36.71
CA GLU A 97 48.68 -30.08 35.49
C GLU A 97 47.17 -29.79 35.63
N SER A 98 46.57 -30.15 36.76
CA SER A 98 45.15 -29.87 37.01
C SER A 98 44.86 -28.38 37.15
N LYS A 99 45.81 -27.58 37.68
CA LYS A 99 45.67 -26.12 37.76
C LYS A 99 45.66 -25.50 36.37
N ASN A 100 46.62 -25.87 35.53
CA ASN A 100 46.68 -25.40 34.14
C ASN A 100 45.38 -25.73 33.38
N ALA A 101 44.86 -26.95 33.53
CA ALA A 101 43.59 -27.34 32.91
C ALA A 101 42.40 -26.49 33.40
N THR A 102 42.34 -26.19 34.71
CA THR A 102 41.27 -25.32 35.25
C THR A 102 41.36 -23.88 34.75
N GLU A 103 42.58 -23.35 34.56
CA GLU A 103 42.79 -22.02 33.98
C GLU A 103 42.35 -21.97 32.51
N GLU A 104 42.65 -23.00 31.72
CA GLU A 104 42.17 -23.10 30.33
C GLU A 104 40.64 -23.17 30.26
N ILE A 105 40.00 -23.95 31.14
CA ILE A 105 38.53 -24.02 31.23
C ILE A 105 37.95 -22.65 31.59
N ALA A 106 38.54 -21.92 32.53
CA ALA A 106 38.08 -20.58 32.92
C ALA A 106 38.12 -19.59 31.74
N VAL A 107 39.16 -19.66 30.89
CA VAL A 107 39.24 -18.85 29.66
C VAL A 107 38.12 -19.21 28.69
N ILE A 108 37.80 -20.50 28.51
CA ILE A 108 36.72 -20.95 27.63
C ILE A 108 35.36 -20.46 28.15
N LEU A 109 35.11 -20.59 29.46
CA LEU A 109 33.86 -20.13 30.09
C LEU A 109 33.69 -18.61 29.94
N GLY A 110 34.77 -17.84 30.12
CA GLY A 110 34.76 -16.39 29.89
C GLY A 110 34.33 -16.03 28.46
N LYS A 111 34.85 -16.74 27.45
CA LYS A 111 34.43 -16.56 26.05
C LYS A 111 32.97 -16.95 25.81
N ILE A 112 32.49 -18.04 26.40
CA ILE A 112 31.08 -18.45 26.31
C ILE A 112 30.17 -17.37 26.90
N GLN A 113 30.56 -16.80 28.04
CA GLN A 113 29.79 -15.75 28.70
C GLN A 113 29.77 -14.44 27.90
N GLU A 114 30.89 -14.07 27.27
CA GLU A 114 30.96 -12.93 26.35
C GLU A 114 30.06 -13.15 25.12
N ASN A 115 30.14 -14.32 24.49
CA ASN A 115 29.28 -14.69 23.37
C ASN A 115 27.79 -14.65 23.75
N ALA A 116 27.43 -15.14 24.94
CA ALA A 116 26.06 -15.09 25.44
C ALA A 116 25.57 -13.63 25.58
N LYS A 117 26.39 -12.72 26.13
CA LYS A 117 26.06 -11.29 26.21
C LYS A 117 25.89 -10.65 24.82
N GLN A 118 26.73 -11.02 23.86
CA GLN A 118 26.61 -10.52 22.49
C GLN A 118 25.30 -10.98 21.85
N VAL A 119 24.95 -12.26 21.96
CA VAL A 119 23.69 -12.80 21.42
C VAL A 119 22.47 -12.16 22.09
N ASP A 120 22.52 -11.89 23.40
CA ASP A 120 21.44 -11.20 24.11
C ASP A 120 21.23 -9.77 23.57
N LYS A 121 22.33 -9.02 23.36
CA LYS A 121 22.29 -7.69 22.75
C LYS A 121 21.74 -7.73 21.33
N GLU A 122 22.21 -8.65 20.49
CA GLU A 122 21.72 -8.81 19.11
C GLU A 122 20.23 -9.19 19.10
N THR A 123 19.79 -10.05 20.02
CA THR A 123 18.38 -10.40 20.20
C THR A 123 17.55 -9.17 20.59
N GLY A 124 18.08 -8.29 21.44
CA GLY A 124 17.46 -6.99 21.76
C GLY A 124 17.25 -6.11 20.52
N ASN A 125 18.27 -5.97 19.67
CA ASN A 125 18.17 -5.21 18.42
C ASN A 125 17.11 -5.83 17.47
N VAL A 126 17.06 -7.16 17.39
CA VAL A 126 16.04 -7.86 16.59
C VAL A 126 14.63 -7.53 17.09
N VAL A 127 14.40 -7.50 18.40
CA VAL A 127 13.09 -7.13 18.98
C VAL A 127 12.70 -5.69 18.65
N GLU A 128 13.66 -4.76 18.65
CA GLU A 128 13.45 -3.37 18.25
C GLU A 128 13.07 -3.27 16.76
N SER A 129 13.82 -3.94 15.87
CA SER A 129 13.51 -3.98 14.43
C SER A 129 12.14 -4.61 14.13
N ILE A 130 11.75 -5.65 14.87
CA ILE A 130 10.40 -6.25 14.79
C ILE A 130 9.33 -5.22 15.15
N THR A 131 9.57 -4.40 16.17
CA THR A 131 8.63 -3.37 16.63
C THR A 131 8.44 -2.29 15.57
N GLU A 132 9.53 -1.80 14.98
CA GLU A 132 9.48 -0.85 13.85
C GLU A 132 8.79 -1.45 12.63
N THR A 133 9.11 -2.71 12.30
CA THR A 133 8.46 -3.42 11.18
C THR A 133 6.97 -3.55 11.41
N ASN A 134 6.54 -3.86 12.62
CA ASN A 134 5.12 -3.97 12.94
C ASN A 134 4.39 -2.63 12.75
N LYS A 135 5.03 -1.50 13.10
CA LYS A 135 4.49 -0.16 12.82
C LYS A 135 4.32 0.08 11.33
N MET A 136 5.35 -0.22 10.52
CA MET A 136 5.27 -0.07 9.06
C MET A 136 4.16 -0.94 8.45
N VAL A 137 3.97 -2.15 8.95
CA VAL A 137 2.90 -3.07 8.51
C VAL A 137 1.51 -2.50 8.81
N LEU A 138 1.31 -1.85 9.96
CA LEU A 138 0.07 -1.17 10.29
C LEU A 138 -0.21 0.01 9.34
N GLU A 139 0.81 0.83 9.06
CA GLU A 139 0.68 1.95 8.12
C GLU A 139 0.33 1.44 6.69
N ILE A 140 0.92 0.33 6.26
CA ILE A 140 0.59 -0.30 4.96
C ILE A 140 -0.85 -0.83 4.97
N ALA A 141 -1.33 -1.40 6.09
CA ALA A 141 -2.70 -1.86 6.21
C ALA A 141 -3.70 -0.71 6.01
N GLU A 142 -3.49 0.41 6.68
CA GLU A 142 -4.32 1.62 6.53
C GLU A 142 -4.30 2.18 5.10
N GLN A 143 -3.15 2.11 4.43
CA GLN A 143 -3.04 2.51 3.02
C GLN A 143 -3.89 1.62 2.10
N PHE A 144 -3.87 0.29 2.29
CA PHE A 144 -4.72 -0.61 1.51
C PHE A 144 -6.21 -0.43 1.77
N GLU A 145 -6.59 -0.12 3.01
CA GLU A 145 -7.97 0.24 3.35
C GLU A 145 -8.40 1.52 2.62
N SER A 146 -7.57 2.57 2.66
CA SER A 146 -7.83 3.81 1.92
C SER A 146 -7.90 3.61 0.40
N ILE A 147 -7.05 2.75 -0.16
CA ILE A 147 -7.10 2.38 -1.59
C ILE A 147 -8.42 1.69 -1.92
N THR A 148 -8.87 0.76 -1.07
CA THR A 148 -10.14 0.04 -1.27
C THR A 148 -11.32 1.00 -1.29
N ASP A 149 -11.36 1.95 -0.35
CA ASP A 149 -12.41 2.97 -0.26
C ASP A 149 -12.43 3.89 -1.50
N LYS A 150 -11.26 4.32 -1.98
CA LYS A 150 -11.14 5.11 -3.21
C LYS A 150 -11.57 4.35 -4.46
N ILE A 151 -11.32 3.04 -4.52
CA ILE A 151 -11.77 2.19 -5.62
C ILE A 151 -13.30 2.09 -5.62
N GLU A 152 -13.93 1.96 -4.46
CA GLU A 152 -15.38 1.95 -4.32
C GLU A 152 -16.02 3.27 -4.75
N GLN A 153 -15.46 4.41 -4.33
CA GLN A 153 -15.90 5.73 -4.81
C GLN A 153 -15.76 5.87 -6.33
N THR A 154 -14.68 5.33 -6.90
CA THR A 154 -14.46 5.35 -8.36
C THR A 154 -15.50 4.51 -9.10
N LEU A 155 -15.92 3.37 -8.54
CA LEU A 155 -17.01 2.56 -9.10
C LEU A 155 -18.31 3.36 -9.16
N MET A 156 -18.68 4.03 -8.06
CA MET A 156 -19.87 4.87 -8.03
C MET A 156 -19.83 6.01 -9.06
N MET A 157 -18.66 6.63 -9.25
CA MET A 157 -18.49 7.66 -10.28
C MET A 157 -18.66 7.10 -11.70
N VAL A 158 -18.14 5.90 -11.97
CA VAL A 158 -18.30 5.24 -13.28
C VAL A 158 -19.77 4.96 -13.56
N ASP A 159 -20.54 4.49 -12.56
CA ASP A 159 -21.99 4.25 -12.71
C ASP A 159 -22.75 5.54 -13.00
N ASN A 160 -22.43 6.63 -12.30
CA ASN A 160 -23.03 7.95 -12.55
C ASN A 160 -22.71 8.48 -13.96
N VAL A 161 -21.49 8.28 -14.45
CA VAL A 161 -21.08 8.67 -15.80
C VAL A 161 -21.82 7.82 -16.85
N ALA A 162 -21.98 6.53 -16.62
CA ALA A 162 -22.75 5.66 -17.50
C ALA A 162 -24.21 6.13 -17.61
N ALA A 163 -24.86 6.41 -16.48
CA ALA A 163 -26.22 6.93 -16.47
C ALA A 163 -26.34 8.29 -17.20
N SER A 164 -25.39 9.20 -16.99
CA SER A 164 -25.36 10.50 -17.68
C SER A 164 -25.17 10.36 -19.19
N ALA A 165 -24.37 9.37 -19.63
CA ALA A 165 -24.15 9.09 -21.04
C ALA A 165 -25.41 8.53 -21.72
N GLU A 166 -26.18 7.70 -21.02
CA GLU A 166 -27.49 7.22 -21.49
C GLU A 166 -28.48 8.39 -21.67
N GLU A 167 -28.57 9.29 -20.68
CA GLU A 167 -29.43 10.49 -20.76
C GLU A 167 -29.00 11.41 -21.91
N GLN A 168 -27.69 11.63 -22.09
CA GLN A 168 -27.16 12.45 -23.18
C GLN A 168 -27.48 11.82 -24.55
N THR A 169 -27.48 10.50 -24.65
CA THR A 169 -27.82 9.79 -25.89
C THR A 169 -29.29 10.02 -26.24
N ALA A 170 -30.20 9.86 -25.28
CA ALA A 170 -31.63 10.15 -25.45
C ALA A 170 -31.88 11.62 -25.86
N SER A 171 -31.23 12.57 -25.18
CA SER A 171 -31.34 13.99 -25.52
C SER A 171 -30.82 14.30 -26.93
N THR A 172 -29.75 13.63 -27.37
CA THR A 172 -29.22 13.78 -28.72
C THR A 172 -30.20 13.27 -29.78
N GLU A 173 -30.89 12.15 -29.52
CA GLU A 173 -31.94 11.62 -30.39
C GLU A 173 -33.13 12.58 -30.50
N GLU A 174 -33.57 13.19 -29.39
CA GLU A 174 -34.62 14.21 -29.39
C GLU A 174 -34.22 15.45 -30.20
N ILE A 175 -32.99 15.94 -30.05
CA ILE A 175 -32.46 17.07 -30.82
C ILE A 175 -32.42 16.73 -32.31
N ALA A 176 -32.00 15.52 -32.68
CA ALA A 176 -31.98 15.08 -34.07
C ALA A 176 -33.40 15.08 -34.67
N ALA A 177 -34.39 14.57 -33.94
CA ALA A 177 -35.79 14.57 -34.36
C ALA A 177 -36.38 15.99 -34.48
N ALA A 178 -36.05 16.88 -33.53
CA ALA A 178 -36.46 18.29 -33.60
C ALA A 178 -35.83 19.00 -34.80
N THR A 179 -34.56 18.71 -35.10
CA THR A 179 -33.84 19.27 -36.25
C THR A 179 -34.44 18.79 -37.59
N ASP A 180 -34.80 17.51 -37.69
CA ASP A 180 -35.52 16.97 -38.88
C ASP A 180 -36.88 17.66 -39.07
N THR A 181 -37.62 17.86 -37.97
CA THR A 181 -38.91 18.57 -38.00
C THR A 181 -38.73 20.02 -38.45
N ALA A 182 -37.72 20.73 -37.93
CA ALA A 182 -37.40 22.08 -38.33
C ALA A 182 -37.02 22.16 -39.83
N ASN A 183 -36.22 21.22 -40.33
CA ASN A 183 -35.87 21.15 -41.75
C ASN A 183 -37.13 20.97 -42.64
N LYS A 184 -38.07 20.10 -42.26
CA LYS A 184 -39.34 19.94 -42.98
C LYS A 184 -40.17 21.22 -42.98
N ALA A 185 -40.23 21.93 -41.85
CA ALA A 185 -40.94 23.22 -41.77
C ALA A 185 -40.30 24.28 -42.69
N VAL A 186 -38.96 24.36 -42.74
CA VAL A 186 -38.25 25.28 -43.66
C VAL A 186 -38.56 24.97 -45.13
N LEU A 187 -38.62 23.68 -45.50
CA LEU A 187 -39.00 23.26 -46.86
C LEU A 187 -40.45 23.67 -47.19
N SER A 188 -41.39 23.43 -46.27
CA SER A 188 -42.80 23.84 -46.45
C SER A 188 -42.92 25.36 -46.63
N VAL A 189 -42.26 26.15 -45.79
CA VAL A 189 -42.25 27.62 -45.91
C VAL A 189 -41.66 28.06 -47.26
N SER A 190 -40.64 27.36 -47.76
CA SER A 190 -40.06 27.68 -49.07
C SER A 190 -41.04 27.43 -50.21
N GLU A 191 -41.85 26.37 -50.13
CA GLU A 191 -42.93 26.06 -51.08
C GLU A 191 -44.07 27.10 -51.01
N ASP A 192 -44.48 27.49 -49.80
CA ASP A 192 -45.47 28.53 -49.58
C ASP A 192 -45.02 29.88 -50.16
N VAL A 193 -43.74 30.23 -50.02
CA VAL A 193 -43.16 31.47 -50.59
C VAL A 193 -43.23 31.46 -52.12
N GLU A 194 -42.95 30.33 -52.78
CA GLU A 194 -43.05 30.25 -54.25
C GLU A 194 -44.52 30.32 -54.71
N THR A 195 -45.43 29.71 -53.96
CA THR A 195 -46.88 29.81 -54.21
C THR A 195 -47.35 31.26 -54.08
N PHE A 196 -46.99 31.94 -52.99
CA PHE A 196 -47.36 33.34 -52.75
C PHE A 196 -46.80 34.30 -53.81
N LYS A 197 -45.58 34.05 -54.29
CA LYS A 197 -45.00 34.80 -55.41
C LYS A 197 -45.83 34.68 -56.69
N ASN A 198 -46.35 33.50 -56.99
CA ASN A 198 -47.24 33.31 -58.14
C ASN A 198 -48.58 34.03 -57.96
N GLU A 199 -49.17 33.97 -56.76
CA GLU A 199 -50.40 34.71 -56.43
C GLU A 199 -50.20 36.22 -56.55
N ILE A 200 -49.08 36.78 -56.09
CA ILE A 200 -48.74 38.20 -56.27
C ILE A 200 -48.65 38.54 -57.76
N ALA A 201 -48.03 37.68 -58.58
CA ALA A 201 -47.91 37.93 -60.01
C ALA A 201 -49.29 37.97 -60.70
N GLU A 202 -50.20 37.08 -60.31
CA GLU A 202 -51.58 37.08 -60.80
C GLU A 202 -52.35 38.32 -60.31
N GLN A 203 -52.22 38.67 -59.03
CA GLN A 203 -52.84 39.85 -58.45
C GLN A 203 -52.39 41.15 -59.14
N ASN A 204 -51.11 41.26 -59.51
CA ASN A 204 -50.61 42.40 -60.29
C ASN A 204 -51.30 42.51 -61.65
N LYS A 205 -51.53 41.39 -62.34
CA LYS A 205 -52.26 41.36 -63.62
C LYS A 205 -53.70 41.81 -63.45
N ASP A 206 -54.34 41.45 -62.34
CA ASP A 206 -55.70 41.92 -62.05
C ASP A 206 -55.73 43.42 -61.72
N PHE A 207 -54.73 43.95 -61.03
CA PHE A 207 -54.59 45.40 -60.85
C PHE A 207 -54.43 46.15 -62.17
N GLU A 208 -53.67 45.61 -63.14
CA GLU A 208 -53.57 46.18 -64.48
C GLU A 208 -54.93 46.26 -65.18
N LYS A 209 -55.73 45.18 -65.11
CA LYS A 209 -57.10 45.17 -65.67
C LYS A 209 -57.99 46.19 -64.96
N ILE A 210 -57.94 46.28 -63.63
CA ILE A 210 -58.72 47.26 -62.86
C ILE A 210 -58.33 48.69 -63.26
N ALA A 211 -57.04 48.96 -63.46
CA ALA A 211 -56.56 50.25 -63.90
C ALA A 211 -57.03 50.59 -65.32
N GLU A 212 -57.10 49.60 -66.22
CA GLU A 212 -57.66 49.75 -67.57
C GLU A 212 -59.17 50.05 -67.51
N ILE A 213 -59.93 49.25 -66.75
CA ILE A 213 -61.38 49.46 -66.55
C ILE A 213 -61.64 50.85 -65.97
N SER A 214 -60.84 51.29 -65.01
CA SER A 214 -60.97 52.62 -64.40
C SER A 214 -60.71 53.74 -65.41
N ARG A 215 -59.72 53.59 -66.30
CA ARG A 215 -59.46 54.52 -67.40
C ARG A 215 -60.62 54.57 -68.40
N ASN A 216 -61.15 53.42 -68.79
CA ASN A 216 -62.29 53.33 -69.70
C ASN A 216 -63.55 53.96 -69.09
N LEU A 217 -63.82 53.68 -67.82
CA LEU A 217 -64.95 54.26 -67.09
C LEU A 217 -64.82 55.79 -66.95
N HIS A 218 -63.62 56.29 -66.70
CA HIS A 218 -63.35 57.72 -66.66
C HIS A 218 -63.63 58.38 -68.02
N GLY A 219 -63.12 57.81 -69.12
CA GLY A 219 -63.40 58.30 -70.47
C GLY A 219 -64.89 58.30 -70.82
N LEU A 220 -65.61 57.21 -70.48
CA LEU A 220 -67.06 57.15 -70.68
C LEU A 220 -67.80 58.21 -69.86
N SER A 221 -67.33 58.51 -68.65
CA SER A 221 -67.88 59.58 -67.81
C SER A 221 -67.65 60.97 -68.41
N GLU A 222 -66.49 61.22 -69.02
CA GLU A 222 -66.19 62.47 -69.73
C GLU A 222 -67.09 62.64 -70.96
N GLU A 223 -67.26 61.58 -71.76
CA GLU A 223 -68.17 61.57 -72.91
C GLU A 223 -69.62 61.86 -72.49
N LEU A 224 -70.09 61.23 -71.41
CA LEU A 224 -71.42 61.48 -70.83
C LEU A 224 -71.57 62.94 -70.38
N GLU A 225 -70.55 63.52 -69.74
CA GLU A 225 -70.56 64.92 -69.31
C GLU A 225 -70.62 65.88 -70.51
N GLU A 226 -69.87 65.59 -71.57
CA GLU A 226 -69.88 66.37 -72.81
C GLU A 226 -71.25 66.28 -73.51
N LEU A 227 -71.85 65.08 -73.57
CA LEU A 227 -73.18 64.87 -74.12
C LEU A 227 -74.24 65.68 -73.34
N ILE A 228 -74.19 65.65 -72.00
CA ILE A 228 -75.08 66.45 -71.15
C ILE A 228 -74.89 67.96 -71.41
N LYS A 229 -73.65 68.44 -71.61
CA LYS A 229 -73.38 69.85 -71.97
C LYS A 229 -74.02 70.22 -73.31
N GLN A 230 -74.01 69.34 -74.31
CA GLN A 230 -74.66 69.57 -75.60
C GLN A 230 -76.19 69.64 -75.49
N PHE A 231 -76.80 68.85 -74.61
CA PHE A 231 -78.25 68.87 -74.36
C PHE A 231 -78.71 70.02 -73.44
N ARG A 232 -77.79 70.82 -72.88
CA ARG A 232 -78.06 71.94 -71.97
C ARG A 232 -78.07 73.31 -72.68
N LEU A 233 -78.54 73.34 -73.93
CA LEU A 233 -78.85 74.53 -74.74
C LEU A 233 -80.32 74.94 -74.58
#